data_AF-C6XFW8-F1
#
_entry.id   AF-C6XFW8-F1
#
_cell.length_a   1.000
_cell.length_b   1.000
_cell.length_c   1.000
_cell.angle_alpha   90.00
_cell.angle_beta   90.00
_cell.angle_gamma   90.00
#
_symmetry.space_group_name_H-M   'P 1'
#
loop_
_entity.id
_entity.type
_entity.pdbx_description
1 polymer ?
#
loop_
_entity_poly.entity_id
_entity_poly.type
_entity_poly.pdbx_seq_one_letter_code
_entity_poly.pdbx_strand_id
1 'polypeptide(L)'
;MAFLLYKSVIGVVILFFYSAIFPFNAAYPITKDQSVKKAIEHFLSIQTMQGTFLQEDAGYVMKGEFFMARPSKFYFKYSSPSSVSLISDGSNIAVYNAKLDTWSVYPLRYMAFSVIFSNNQHVIQESIQRVESNNSFITIFFKDDFMGNMISVTFDRLSYRLLNWKIMDSSRRYSIIKILKYKENTVLDPKVFEIPYDKIHNIN
;
A
#
# COMPACT_ATOMS: atom_id res chain seq x y z
N MET A 1 -4.00 24.52 23.76
CA MET A 1 -4.12 24.56 22.29
C MET A 1 -3.06 23.70 21.58
N ALA A 2 -2.64 22.56 22.17
CA ALA A 2 -1.66 21.62 21.58
C ALA A 2 -2.23 20.20 21.38
N PHE A 3 -3.47 19.97 21.81
CA PHE A 3 -4.14 18.66 21.81
C PHE A 3 -4.83 18.33 20.48
N LEU A 4 -5.00 19.31 19.58
CA LEU A 4 -5.72 19.16 18.31
C LEU A 4 -4.82 18.75 17.14
N LEU A 5 -3.48 18.79 17.29
CA LEU A 5 -2.53 18.38 16.25
C LEU A 5 -2.24 16.87 16.25
N TYR A 6 -2.63 16.15 17.31
CA TYR A 6 -2.25 14.73 17.49
C TYR A 6 -3.22 13.75 16.80
N LYS A 7 -4.49 14.13 16.63
CA LYS A 7 -5.46 13.33 15.85
C LYS A 7 -5.11 13.24 14.36
N SER A 8 -4.27 14.15 13.86
CA SER A 8 -3.90 14.21 12.44
C SER A 8 -2.85 13.19 12.01
N VAL A 9 -2.15 12.52 12.94
CA VAL A 9 -1.14 11.50 12.56
C VAL A 9 -1.70 10.08 12.66
N ILE A 10 -2.63 9.84 13.58
CA ILE A 10 -3.32 8.55 13.72
C ILE A 10 -4.52 8.46 12.75
N GLY A 11 -5.21 9.58 12.48
CA GLY A 11 -6.31 9.59 11.50
C GLY A 11 -5.87 9.36 10.06
N VAL A 12 -4.64 9.73 9.70
CA VAL A 12 -4.16 9.70 8.29
C VAL A 12 -3.70 8.32 7.82
N VAL A 13 -3.61 7.33 8.72
CA VAL A 13 -3.27 5.96 8.34
C VAL A 13 -4.51 5.06 8.24
N ILE A 14 -5.63 5.43 8.86
CA ILE A 14 -6.86 4.60 8.93
C ILE A 14 -8.11 5.50 8.97
N LEU A 15 -8.68 5.87 7.81
CA LEU A 15 -10.02 6.50 7.69
C LEU A 15 -10.76 5.89 6.48
N PHE A 16 -11.67 4.93 6.65
CA PHE A 16 -13.08 4.94 7.10
C PHE A 16 -14.12 5.33 6.01
N PHE A 17 -14.94 4.32 5.63
CA PHE A 17 -16.32 4.23 5.09
C PHE A 17 -16.95 5.37 4.27
N TYR A 18 -17.40 5.06 3.03
CA TYR A 18 -18.81 4.84 2.65
C TYR A 18 -18.88 4.39 1.19
N SER A 19 -19.57 3.28 0.92
CA SER A 19 -19.73 2.70 -0.42
C SER A 19 -20.61 3.58 -1.30
N ALA A 20 -20.08 4.03 -2.43
CA ALA A 20 -20.88 4.41 -3.59
C ALA A 20 -20.82 3.25 -4.59
N ILE A 21 -21.98 2.76 -5.02
CA ILE A 21 -22.09 1.73 -6.06
C ILE A 21 -21.63 2.37 -7.36
N PHE A 22 -20.40 2.07 -7.80
CA PHE A 22 -19.98 2.39 -9.15
C PHE A 22 -20.63 1.39 -10.12
N PRO A 23 -21.17 1.85 -11.26
CA PRO A 23 -21.71 0.96 -12.27
C PRO A 23 -20.60 0.02 -12.76
N PHE A 24 -20.90 -1.26 -12.64
CA PHE A 24 -20.11 -2.38 -13.13
C PHE A 24 -19.85 -2.19 -14.63
N ASN A 25 -18.60 -1.92 -15.00
CA ASN A 25 -18.14 -2.14 -16.36
C ASN A 25 -17.34 -3.44 -16.38
N ALA A 26 -17.61 -4.23 -17.43
CA ALA A 26 -17.09 -5.58 -17.64
C ALA A 26 -15.59 -5.70 -17.35
N ALA A 27 -15.20 -6.88 -16.87
CA ALA A 27 -13.82 -7.29 -16.68
C ALA A 27 -12.93 -6.79 -17.83
N TYR A 28 -11.89 -6.02 -17.51
CA TYR A 28 -10.91 -5.63 -18.53
C TYR A 28 -10.19 -6.91 -18.95
N PRO A 29 -10.27 -7.34 -20.22
CA PRO A 29 -9.41 -8.41 -20.69
C PRO A 29 -7.97 -7.88 -20.65
N ILE A 30 -7.21 -8.32 -19.64
CA ILE A 30 -5.77 -8.03 -19.42
C ILE A 30 -4.92 -8.44 -20.64
N THR A 31 -5.52 -9.14 -21.61
CA THR A 31 -4.88 -9.89 -22.68
C THR A 31 -4.45 -9.13 -23.93
N LYS A 32 -4.72 -7.82 -24.10
CA LYS A 32 -4.32 -7.11 -25.34
C LYS A 32 -2.97 -6.38 -25.28
N ASP A 33 -2.51 -5.93 -24.11
CA ASP A 33 -1.26 -5.18 -23.98
C ASP A 33 -0.17 -6.02 -23.29
N GLN A 34 0.79 -6.51 -24.08
CA GLN A 34 1.90 -7.33 -23.60
C GLN A 34 2.76 -6.61 -22.54
N SER A 35 2.81 -5.27 -22.57
CA SER A 35 3.57 -4.49 -21.59
C SER A 35 2.92 -4.54 -20.19
N VAL A 36 1.60 -4.63 -20.12
CA VAL A 36 0.84 -4.77 -18.87
C VAL A 36 1.11 -6.12 -18.23
N LYS A 37 1.05 -7.19 -19.04
CA LYS A 37 1.40 -8.55 -18.58
C LYS A 37 2.82 -8.59 -18.01
N LYS A 38 3.80 -8.02 -18.73
CA LYS A 38 5.19 -7.93 -18.27
C LYS A 38 5.34 -7.12 -16.99
N ALA A 39 4.62 -6.00 -16.84
CA ALA A 39 4.64 -5.20 -15.62
C ALA A 39 4.13 -5.99 -14.40
N ILE A 40 3.01 -6.73 -14.56
CA ILE A 40 2.45 -7.58 -13.52
C ILE A 40 3.42 -8.72 -13.18
N GLU A 41 3.94 -9.42 -14.18
CA GLU A 41 4.89 -10.52 -13.99
C GLU A 41 6.18 -10.05 -13.30
N HIS A 42 6.72 -8.90 -13.72
CA HIS A 42 7.88 -8.28 -13.08
C HIS A 42 7.57 -7.96 -11.61
N PHE A 43 6.46 -7.26 -11.34
CA PHE A 43 6.09 -6.88 -9.98
C PHE A 43 5.87 -8.09 -9.05
N LEU A 44 5.30 -9.17 -9.57
CA LEU A 44 5.10 -10.43 -8.84
C LEU A 44 6.39 -11.22 -8.61
N SER A 45 7.37 -11.09 -9.51
CA SER A 45 8.68 -11.75 -9.35
C SER A 45 9.49 -11.20 -8.18
N ILE A 46 9.22 -9.97 -7.75
CA ILE A 46 9.90 -9.30 -6.64
C ILE A 46 9.44 -9.92 -5.31
N GLN A 47 10.30 -10.74 -4.70
CA GLN A 47 10.04 -11.39 -3.40
C GLN A 47 10.31 -10.45 -2.24
N THR A 48 11.36 -9.63 -2.34
CA THR A 48 11.67 -8.62 -1.33
C THR A 48 11.97 -7.28 -1.99
N MET A 49 11.63 -6.20 -1.29
CA MET A 49 11.90 -4.84 -1.74
C MET A 49 12.31 -3.99 -0.56
N GLN A 50 13.34 -3.16 -0.73
CA GLN A 50 13.67 -2.13 0.25
C GLN A 50 13.96 -0.81 -0.45
N GLY A 51 13.49 0.29 0.12
CA GLY A 51 13.61 1.58 -0.52
C GLY A 51 13.12 2.74 0.31
N THR A 52 12.98 3.89 -0.35
CA THR A 52 12.47 5.12 0.26
C THR A 52 11.23 5.60 -0.47
N PHE A 53 10.29 6.15 0.28
CA PHE A 53 9.01 6.61 -0.24
C PHE A 53 8.70 8.06 0.17
N LEU A 54 7.79 8.65 -0.58
CA LEU A 54 7.10 9.89 -0.26
C LEU A 54 5.59 9.61 -0.27
N GLN A 55 4.90 9.86 0.84
CA GLN A 55 3.45 9.84 0.90
C GLN A 55 2.91 11.26 0.80
N GLU A 56 1.95 11.47 -0.08
CA GLU A 56 1.15 12.69 -0.13
C GLU A 56 -0.29 12.33 0.23
N ASP A 57 -0.83 12.98 1.25
CA ASP A 57 -2.16 12.71 1.80
C ASP A 57 -2.80 13.98 2.34
N ALA A 58 -3.97 14.36 1.83
CA ALA A 58 -4.70 15.55 2.25
C ALA A 58 -3.85 16.84 2.35
N GLY A 59 -2.88 17.00 1.44
CA GLY A 59 -1.95 18.14 1.42
C GLY A 59 -0.71 18.01 2.31
N TYR A 60 -0.63 16.95 3.13
CA TYR A 60 0.57 16.63 3.91
C TYR A 60 1.52 15.76 3.09
N VAL A 61 2.81 16.04 3.24
CA VAL A 61 3.88 15.25 2.60
C VAL A 61 4.73 14.63 3.69
N MET A 62 4.83 13.31 3.67
CA MET A 62 5.65 12.54 4.59
C MET A 62 6.64 11.69 3.81
N LYS A 63 7.83 11.48 4.36
CA LYS A 63 8.85 10.63 3.74
C LYS A 63 9.19 9.49 4.68
N GLY A 64 9.76 8.43 4.13
CA GLY A 64 10.21 7.31 4.94
C GLY A 64 10.98 6.28 4.16
N GLU A 65 11.26 5.19 4.87
CA GLU A 65 11.89 3.99 4.33
C GLU A 65 10.90 2.84 4.45
N PHE A 66 10.93 1.94 3.49
CA PHE A 66 10.10 0.76 3.52
C PHE A 66 10.89 -0.50 3.24
N PHE A 67 10.38 -1.58 3.81
CA PHE A 67 10.79 -2.95 3.58
C PHE A 67 9.54 -3.74 3.22
N MET A 68 9.65 -4.66 2.28
CA MET A 68 8.57 -5.52 1.83
C MET A 68 9.11 -6.93 1.63
N ALA A 69 8.33 -7.92 2.05
CA ALA A 69 8.55 -9.31 1.72
C ALA A 69 7.21 -9.95 1.33
N ARG A 70 7.17 -10.61 0.18
CA ARG A 70 5.96 -11.33 -0.22
C ARG A 70 5.82 -12.66 0.55
N PRO A 71 4.58 -13.13 0.76
CA PRO A 71 3.34 -12.37 0.62
C PRO A 71 3.15 -11.40 1.80
N SER A 72 2.53 -10.25 1.56
CA SER A 72 1.84 -9.47 2.58
C SER A 72 2.66 -8.88 3.75
N LYS A 73 3.97 -9.10 3.85
CA LYS A 73 4.81 -8.51 4.90
C LYS A 73 5.39 -7.19 4.44
N PHE A 74 5.35 -6.21 5.32
CA PHE A 74 5.99 -4.92 5.08
C PHE A 74 6.32 -4.19 6.37
N TYR A 75 7.23 -3.24 6.27
CA TYR A 75 7.54 -2.30 7.33
C TYR A 75 7.72 -0.92 6.71
N PHE A 76 6.82 0.03 6.98
CA PHE A 76 6.97 1.44 6.61
C PHE A 76 7.37 2.23 7.84
N LYS A 77 8.55 2.84 7.78
CA LYS A 77 9.09 3.70 8.83
C LYS A 77 9.11 5.14 8.33
N TYR A 78 8.25 5.98 8.91
CA TYR A 78 8.25 7.40 8.56
C TYR A 78 9.45 8.10 9.20
N SER A 79 10.05 9.02 8.45
CA SER A 79 11.11 9.88 8.96
C SER A 79 10.55 11.03 9.79
N SER A 80 11.43 11.62 10.61
CA SER A 80 11.15 12.87 11.32
C SER A 80 10.55 13.93 10.39
N PRO A 81 9.52 14.68 10.84
CA PRO A 81 9.01 14.79 12.21
C PRO A 81 7.96 13.73 12.61
N SER A 82 7.60 12.80 11.72
CA SER A 82 6.70 11.70 12.09
C SER A 82 7.43 10.69 12.97
N SER A 83 6.72 10.13 13.95
CA SER A 83 7.20 9.07 14.84
C SER A 83 6.39 7.78 14.65
N VAL A 84 5.72 7.65 13.51
CA VAL A 84 4.86 6.50 13.21
C VAL A 84 5.61 5.47 12.37
N SER A 85 5.32 4.21 12.63
CA SER A 85 5.66 3.13 11.73
C SER A 85 4.53 2.11 11.59
N LEU A 86 4.45 1.48 10.42
CA LEU A 86 3.47 0.44 10.11
C LEU A 86 4.23 -0.87 9.87
N ILE A 87 3.90 -1.91 10.61
CA ILE A 87 4.49 -3.24 10.48
C ILE A 87 3.39 -4.21 10.08
N SER A 88 3.62 -5.06 9.10
CA SER A 88 2.77 -6.21 8.81
C SER A 88 3.57 -7.50 8.85
N ASP A 89 3.03 -8.46 9.59
CA ASP A 89 3.53 -9.84 9.69
C ASP A 89 2.92 -10.77 8.63
N GLY A 90 2.07 -10.23 7.75
CA GLY A 90 1.34 -10.95 6.69
C GLY A 90 -0.10 -11.31 7.06
N SER A 91 -0.48 -11.24 8.33
CA SER A 91 -1.85 -11.49 8.81
C SER A 91 -2.49 -10.22 9.37
N ASN A 92 -1.71 -9.45 10.12
CA ASN A 92 -2.12 -8.23 10.77
C ASN A 92 -1.22 -7.07 10.37
N ILE A 93 -1.67 -5.86 10.67
CA ILE A 93 -0.87 -4.64 10.64
C ILE A 93 -0.90 -4.02 12.01
N ALA A 94 0.28 -3.67 12.51
CA ALA A 94 0.47 -2.86 13.69
C ALA A 94 0.91 -1.45 13.28
N VAL A 95 0.21 -0.44 13.80
CA VAL A 95 0.63 0.96 13.76
C VAL A 95 1.26 1.29 15.11
N TYR A 96 2.55 1.60 15.09
CA TYR A 96 3.29 2.03 16.27
C TYR A 96 3.51 3.54 16.24
N ASN A 97 3.17 4.22 17.33
CA ASN A 97 3.51 5.62 17.53
C ASN A 97 4.58 5.74 18.62
N ALA A 98 5.83 5.94 18.22
CA ALA A 98 6.96 6.00 19.15
C ALA A 98 6.92 7.22 20.09
N LYS A 99 6.17 8.28 19.73
CA LYS A 99 6.05 9.47 20.59
C LYS A 99 5.12 9.24 21.78
N LEU A 100 4.07 8.43 21.60
CA LEU A 100 3.14 8.09 22.68
C LEU A 100 3.33 6.69 23.25
N ASP A 101 4.22 5.89 22.66
CA ASP A 101 4.39 4.48 22.99
C ASP A 101 3.07 3.69 22.92
N THR A 102 2.34 3.88 21.81
CA THR A 102 1.05 3.23 21.59
C THR A 102 1.07 2.34 20.36
N TRP A 103 0.40 1.19 20.48
CA TRP A 103 0.22 0.22 19.42
C TRP A 103 -1.27 0.09 19.07
N SER A 104 -1.58 0.06 17.78
CA SER A 104 -2.91 -0.27 17.26
C SER A 104 -2.78 -1.39 16.24
N VAL A 105 -3.55 -2.47 16.38
CA VAL A 105 -3.47 -3.64 15.49
C VAL A 105 -4.77 -3.85 14.75
N TYR A 106 -4.68 -4.18 13.46
CA TYR A 106 -5.82 -4.43 12.58
C TYR A 106 -5.54 -5.65 11.70
N PRO A 107 -6.56 -6.45 11.35
CA PRO A 107 -6.40 -7.51 10.35
C PRO A 107 -6.04 -6.92 8.98
N LEU A 108 -4.98 -7.45 8.35
CA LEU A 108 -4.48 -6.95 7.06
C LEU A 108 -5.54 -7.05 5.96
N ARG A 109 -6.38 -8.09 6.00
CA ARG A 109 -7.42 -8.34 4.99
C ARG A 109 -8.41 -7.18 4.80
N TYR A 110 -8.55 -6.29 5.78
CA TYR A 110 -9.46 -5.16 5.70
C TYR A 110 -8.81 -3.87 5.20
N MET A 111 -7.51 -3.90 4.87
CA MET A 111 -6.83 -2.75 4.31
C MET A 111 -6.94 -2.72 2.80
N ALA A 112 -7.25 -1.53 2.27
CA ALA A 112 -7.41 -1.29 0.84
C ALA A 112 -6.23 -1.82 0.02
N PHE A 113 -4.99 -1.62 0.47
CA PHE A 113 -3.81 -2.02 -0.32
C PHE A 113 -3.51 -3.53 -0.34
N SER A 114 -4.27 -4.37 0.36
CA SER A 114 -3.98 -5.82 0.49
C SER A 114 -3.76 -6.52 -0.87
N VAL A 115 -4.46 -6.11 -1.93
CA VAL A 115 -4.29 -6.63 -3.29
C VAL A 115 -2.88 -6.42 -3.85
N ILE A 116 -2.22 -5.29 -3.53
CA ILE A 116 -0.86 -4.94 -4.01
C ILE A 116 0.19 -5.90 -3.43
N PHE A 117 -0.03 -6.36 -2.19
CA PHE A 117 0.90 -7.23 -1.47
C PHE A 117 0.56 -8.72 -1.58
N SER A 118 -0.51 -9.05 -2.31
CA SER A 118 -0.85 -10.44 -2.65
C SER A 118 0.27 -11.08 -3.48
N ASN A 119 0.47 -12.38 -3.28
CA ASN A 119 1.33 -13.19 -4.17
C ASN A 119 0.50 -14.08 -5.10
N ASN A 120 -0.83 -13.96 -5.07
CA ASN A 120 -1.71 -14.76 -5.90
C ASN A 120 -2.02 -13.99 -7.20
N GLN A 121 -1.41 -14.45 -8.30
CA GLN A 121 -1.62 -13.88 -9.63
C GLN A 121 -3.09 -13.89 -10.05
N HIS A 122 -3.83 -14.96 -9.74
CA HIS A 122 -5.25 -15.06 -10.08
C HIS A 122 -6.06 -13.98 -9.35
N VAL A 123 -5.85 -13.82 -8.03
CA VAL A 123 -6.50 -12.75 -7.24
C VAL A 123 -6.19 -11.37 -7.81
N ILE A 124 -4.92 -11.08 -8.12
CA ILE A 124 -4.53 -9.79 -8.69
C ILE A 124 -5.21 -9.56 -10.03
N GLN A 125 -5.25 -10.58 -10.90
CA GLN A 125 -5.89 -10.49 -12.21
C GLN A 125 -7.39 -10.26 -12.09
N GLU A 126 -8.09 -10.96 -11.21
CA GLU A 126 -9.53 -10.78 -10.98
C GLU A 126 -9.87 -9.41 -10.38
N SER A 127 -8.96 -8.83 -9.59
CA SER A 127 -9.15 -7.50 -9.02
C SER A 127 -8.92 -6.35 -10.01
N ILE A 128 -8.37 -6.60 -11.21
CA ILE A 128 -8.11 -5.54 -12.20
C ILE A 128 -9.42 -5.06 -12.81
N GLN A 129 -9.71 -3.77 -12.58
CA GLN A 129 -10.86 -3.10 -13.18
C GLN A 129 -10.53 -2.44 -14.50
N ARG A 130 -9.33 -1.89 -14.63
CA ARG A 130 -8.95 -1.05 -15.77
C ARG A 130 -7.45 -0.95 -15.89
N VAL A 131 -6.97 -0.77 -17.12
CA VAL A 131 -5.58 -0.47 -17.40
C VAL A 131 -5.50 0.75 -18.30
N GLU A 132 -4.63 1.69 -17.94
CA GLU A 132 -4.24 2.81 -18.78
C GLU A 132 -2.76 2.69 -19.11
N SER A 133 -2.37 2.93 -20.35
CA SER A 133 -0.96 2.98 -20.76
C SER A 133 -0.70 4.10 -21.74
N ASN A 134 0.48 4.68 -21.69
CA ASN A 134 0.98 5.66 -22.66
C ASN A 134 2.46 5.36 -22.98
N ASN A 135 3.19 6.28 -23.60
CA ASN A 135 4.59 6.03 -23.98
C ASN A 135 5.54 5.90 -22.78
N SER A 136 5.18 6.42 -21.61
CA SER A 136 6.02 6.47 -20.42
C SER A 136 5.56 5.55 -19.29
N PHE A 137 4.25 5.36 -19.13
CA PHE A 137 3.67 4.73 -17.95
C PHE A 137 2.63 3.66 -18.27
N ILE A 138 2.52 2.70 -17.35
CA ILE A 138 1.43 1.74 -17.25
C ILE A 138 0.78 1.92 -15.89
N THR A 139 -0.52 2.21 -15.85
CA THR A 139 -1.31 2.36 -14.63
C THR A 139 -2.38 1.27 -14.59
N ILE A 140 -2.33 0.45 -13.55
CA ILE A 140 -3.30 -0.64 -13.32
C ILE A 140 -4.23 -0.21 -12.20
N PHE A 141 -5.54 -0.26 -12.45
CA PHE A 141 -6.57 0.07 -11.49
C PHE A 141 -7.19 -1.22 -10.96
N PHE A 142 -7.23 -1.33 -9.63
CA PHE A 142 -7.78 -2.46 -8.90
C PHE A 142 -9.04 -2.04 -8.15
N LYS A 143 -9.99 -2.98 -8.05
CA LYS A 143 -11.11 -2.88 -7.14
C LYS A 143 -10.66 -3.18 -5.72
N ASP A 144 -11.10 -2.37 -4.77
CA ASP A 144 -11.10 -2.73 -3.36
C ASP A 144 -12.43 -3.40 -3.02
N ASP A 145 -12.41 -4.72 -2.79
CA ASP A 145 -13.60 -5.49 -2.45
C ASP A 145 -14.12 -5.22 -1.03
N PHE A 146 -13.33 -4.61 -0.16
CA PHE A 146 -13.69 -4.38 1.25
C PHE A 146 -14.19 -2.97 1.49
N MET A 147 -13.44 -1.95 1.07
CA MET A 147 -13.77 -0.55 1.39
C MET A 147 -14.37 0.22 0.21
N GLY A 148 -14.41 -0.36 -1.00
CA GLY A 148 -14.92 0.32 -2.19
C GLY A 148 -14.04 1.48 -2.69
N ASN A 149 -12.78 1.51 -2.28
CA ASN A 149 -11.79 2.44 -2.81
C ASN A 149 -11.36 2.03 -4.23
N MET A 150 -10.87 3.01 -4.99
CA MET A 150 -10.13 2.76 -6.23
C MET A 150 -8.64 2.77 -5.91
N ILE A 151 -7.95 1.68 -6.23
CA ILE A 151 -6.51 1.56 -6.05
C ILE A 151 -5.87 1.62 -7.42
N SER A 152 -4.83 2.43 -7.60
CA SER A 152 -4.05 2.43 -8.83
C SER A 152 -2.57 2.23 -8.54
N VAL A 153 -1.92 1.35 -9.29
CA VAL A 153 -0.47 1.13 -9.23
C VAL A 153 0.13 1.55 -10.56
N THR A 154 1.13 2.41 -10.51
CA THR A 154 1.79 2.96 -11.70
C THR A 154 3.20 2.42 -11.82
N PHE A 155 3.55 1.98 -13.03
CA PHE A 155 4.86 1.47 -13.41
C PHE A 155 5.45 2.32 -14.53
N ASP A 156 6.78 2.41 -14.55
CA ASP A 156 7.52 2.85 -15.72
C ASP A 156 7.39 1.82 -16.84
N ARG A 157 7.05 2.25 -18.06
CA ARG A 157 6.74 1.32 -19.16
C ARG A 157 7.96 0.61 -19.73
N LEU A 158 9.13 1.25 -19.69
CA LEU A 158 10.36 0.70 -20.26
C LEU A 158 11.05 -0.27 -19.29
N SER A 159 11.12 0.09 -18.02
CA SER A 159 11.82 -0.66 -16.97
C SER A 159 10.91 -1.52 -16.10
N TYR A 160 9.58 -1.37 -16.21
CA TYR A 160 8.58 -2.01 -15.33
C TYR A 160 8.76 -1.71 -13.84
N ARG A 161 9.52 -0.66 -13.52
CA ARG A 161 9.75 -0.25 -12.14
C ARG A 161 8.48 0.32 -11.54
N LEU A 162 8.15 -0.11 -10.33
CA LEU A 162 7.11 0.51 -9.51
C LEU A 162 7.43 1.98 -9.23
N LEU A 163 6.51 2.87 -9.58
CA LEU A 163 6.65 4.31 -9.37
C LEU A 163 5.79 4.82 -8.22
N ASN A 164 4.54 4.38 -8.16
CA ASN A 164 3.64 4.75 -7.09
C ASN A 164 2.47 3.79 -6.96
N TRP A 165 1.83 3.83 -5.82
CA TRP A 165 0.44 3.42 -5.68
C TRP A 165 -0.38 4.55 -5.08
N LYS A 166 -1.64 4.64 -5.48
CA LYS A 166 -2.61 5.63 -5.04
C LYS A 166 -3.88 4.92 -4.61
N ILE A 167 -4.42 5.32 -3.47
CA ILE A 167 -5.72 4.88 -2.97
C ILE A 167 -6.63 6.11 -3.03
N MET A 168 -7.80 5.96 -3.62
CA MET A 168 -8.80 7.02 -3.75
C MET A 168 -10.15 6.55 -3.22
N ASP A 169 -10.75 7.35 -2.34
CA ASP A 169 -12.06 7.05 -1.76
C ASP A 169 -13.23 7.49 -2.66
N SER A 170 -14.45 7.15 -2.24
CA SER A 170 -15.70 7.54 -2.92
C SER A 170 -15.93 9.06 -2.95
N SER A 171 -15.28 9.81 -2.04
CA SER A 171 -15.30 11.26 -1.98
C SER A 171 -14.19 11.93 -2.80
N ARG A 172 -13.42 11.15 -3.60
CA ARG A 172 -12.29 11.58 -4.42
C ARG A 172 -11.09 12.13 -3.63
N ARG A 173 -11.03 11.91 -2.32
CA ARG A 173 -9.80 12.12 -1.55
C ARG A 173 -8.83 11.00 -1.85
N TYR A 174 -7.55 11.29 -1.84
CA TYR A 174 -6.54 10.30 -2.15
C TYR A 174 -5.33 10.38 -1.24
N SER A 175 -4.70 9.23 -1.09
CA SER A 175 -3.36 9.06 -0.53
C SER A 175 -2.49 8.41 -1.61
N ILE A 176 -1.33 8.98 -1.90
CA ILE A 176 -0.38 8.45 -2.89
C ILE A 176 0.96 8.20 -2.24
N ILE A 177 1.51 7.00 -2.43
CA ILE A 177 2.86 6.66 -2.04
C ILE A 177 3.71 6.57 -3.31
N LYS A 178 4.66 7.50 -3.45
CA LYS A 178 5.66 7.55 -4.51
C LYS A 178 6.91 6.82 -4.06
N ILE A 179 7.40 5.91 -4.89
CA ILE A 179 8.61 5.13 -4.65
C ILE A 179 9.78 5.84 -5.31
N LEU A 180 10.71 6.35 -4.50
CA LEU A 180 11.81 7.19 -5.00
C LEU A 180 12.98 6.34 -5.51
N LYS A 181 13.41 5.39 -4.70
CA LYS A 181 14.48 4.42 -5.00
C LYS A 181 14.20 3.14 -4.24
N TYR A 182 14.56 2.02 -4.84
CA TYR A 182 14.46 0.72 -4.19
C TYR A 182 15.38 -0.30 -4.85
N LYS A 183 15.71 -1.33 -4.07
CA LYS A 183 16.38 -2.55 -4.50
C LYS A 183 15.39 -3.70 -4.38
N GLU A 184 15.46 -4.63 -5.32
CA GLU A 184 14.62 -5.83 -5.40
C GLU A 184 15.42 -7.05 -4.97
N ASN A 185 14.74 -8.06 -4.43
CA ASN A 185 15.28 -9.38 -4.09
C ASN A 185 16.54 -9.32 -3.20
N THR A 186 16.58 -8.32 -2.31
CA THR A 186 17.63 -8.19 -1.28
C THR A 186 17.33 -9.06 -0.07
N VAL A 187 18.37 -9.56 0.59
CA VAL A 187 18.22 -10.25 1.89
C VAL A 187 17.76 -9.23 2.94
N LEU A 188 16.64 -9.51 3.60
CA LEU A 188 16.07 -8.73 4.68
C LEU A 188 16.04 -9.59 5.95
N ASP A 189 16.30 -8.99 7.12
CA ASP A 189 16.11 -9.67 8.40
C ASP A 189 14.61 -9.89 8.62
N PRO A 190 14.11 -11.14 8.77
CA PRO A 190 12.70 -11.40 8.99
C PRO A 190 12.11 -10.68 10.21
N LYS A 191 12.95 -10.35 11.21
CA LYS A 191 12.53 -9.67 12.44
C LYS A 191 11.98 -8.27 12.21
N VAL A 192 12.31 -7.62 11.09
CA VAL A 192 11.77 -6.28 10.77
C VAL A 192 10.26 -6.30 10.54
N PHE A 193 9.67 -7.48 10.30
CA PHE A 193 8.25 -7.68 10.07
C PHE A 193 7.50 -8.22 11.29
N GLU A 194 8.18 -8.44 12.42
CA GLU A 194 7.56 -8.99 13.62
C GLU A 194 6.75 -7.92 14.37
N ILE A 195 5.50 -8.25 14.70
CA ILE A 195 4.65 -7.45 15.57
C ILE A 195 4.86 -7.93 17.01
N PRO A 196 5.25 -7.07 17.96
CA PRO A 196 5.49 -7.46 19.35
C PRO A 196 4.16 -7.56 20.12
N TYR A 197 3.37 -8.60 19.85
CA TYR A 197 2.03 -8.79 20.43
C TYR A 197 2.02 -8.76 21.97
N ASP A 198 3.09 -9.22 22.60
CA ASP A 198 3.31 -9.19 24.05
C ASP A 198 3.29 -7.77 24.64
N LYS A 199 3.61 -6.75 23.84
CA LYS A 199 3.64 -5.33 24.24
C LYS A 199 2.33 -4.61 23.96
N ILE A 200 1.36 -5.28 23.35
CA ILE A 200 0.11 -4.67 22.88
C ILE A 200 -0.99 -5.00 23.88
N HIS A 201 -1.29 -4.02 24.73
CA HIS A 201 -2.20 -4.18 25.86
C HIS A 201 -3.69 -4.29 25.48
N ASN A 202 -4.04 -4.28 24.17
CA ASN A 202 -5.43 -4.20 23.66
C ASN A 202 -5.76 -5.27 22.60
N ILE A 203 -5.25 -6.51 22.73
CA ILE A 203 -5.65 -7.63 21.86
C ILE A 203 -6.76 -8.41 22.57
N ASN A 204 -8.01 -7.97 22.42
CA ASN A 204 -9.21 -8.73 22.81
C ASN A 204 -10.09 -8.94 21.58
#